data_AF-A0A2V9IS19-F1
#
_entry.id   AF-A0A2V9IS19-F1
#
_cell.length_a   1.000
_cell.length_b   1.000
_cell.length_c   1.000
_cell.angle_alpha   90.00
_cell.angle_beta   90.00
_cell.angle_gamma   90.00
#
_symmetry.space_group_name_H-M   'P 1'
#
loop_
_entity.id
_entity.type
_entity.pdbx_description
1 polymer ?
#
loop_
_entity_poly.entity_id
_entity_poly.type
_entity_poly.pdbx_seq_one_letter_code
_entity_poly.pdbx_strand_id
1 'polypeptide(L)'
;MTSIDGGQSVRVYPLSVWKEIAEKLASPPSFNKAKRKLADQTAYLGQTTRVDTQGRILIPAKLREPAAMRGEVAVLAQVNRIDVWNDERLHEQINAAPLTDEDLENLSNLGI
;
A
#
# COMPACT_ATOMS: atom_id res chain seq x y z
N MET A 1 8.23 3.41 -3.00
CA MET A 1 7.30 2.27 -2.94
C MET A 1 7.68 1.35 -1.79
N THR A 2 6.73 0.62 -1.25
CA THR A 2 6.92 -0.30 -0.11
C THR A 2 5.75 -1.30 -0.05
N SER A 3 5.73 -2.19 0.94
CA SER A 3 4.58 -3.02 1.28
C SER A 3 4.45 -3.11 2.80
N ILE A 4 3.21 -3.13 3.31
CA ILE A 4 2.94 -3.18 4.76
C ILE A 4 1.88 -4.24 5.13
N ASP A 5 1.38 -4.98 4.16
CA ASP A 5 0.32 -5.98 4.28
C ASP A 5 0.87 -7.41 4.15
N GLY A 6 2.13 -7.61 4.53
CA GLY A 6 2.78 -8.92 4.40
C GLY A 6 3.15 -9.28 2.96
N GLY A 7 3.21 -8.29 2.06
CA GLY A 7 3.57 -8.51 0.67
C GLY A 7 2.39 -8.90 -0.20
N GLN A 8 1.16 -8.52 0.14
CA GLN A 8 0.01 -8.73 -0.74
C GLN A 8 -0.02 -7.68 -1.86
N SER A 9 0.35 -6.44 -1.54
CA SER A 9 0.35 -5.32 -2.48
C SER A 9 1.63 -4.49 -2.42
N VAL A 10 1.84 -3.70 -3.47
CA VAL A 10 2.90 -2.69 -3.53
C VAL A 10 2.29 -1.31 -3.49
N ARG A 11 2.63 -0.55 -2.46
CA ARG A 11 2.21 0.84 -2.27
C ARG A 11 3.21 1.78 -2.91
N VAL A 12 2.74 2.65 -3.80
CA VAL A 12 3.56 3.66 -4.47
C VAL A 12 3.07 5.04 -4.07
N TYR A 13 3.92 5.76 -3.34
CA TYR A 13 3.65 7.11 -2.87
C TYR A 13 4.40 8.13 -3.73
N PRO A 14 3.79 9.29 -4.04
CA PRO A 14 4.55 10.49 -4.39
C PRO A 14 5.56 10.80 -3.29
N LEU A 15 6.74 11.30 -3.66
CA LEU A 15 7.81 11.54 -2.70
C LEU A 15 7.43 12.60 -1.65
N SER A 16 6.66 13.62 -2.01
CA SER A 16 6.14 14.62 -1.08
C SER A 16 5.31 13.98 0.04
N VAL A 17 4.35 13.14 -0.33
CA VAL A 17 3.51 12.40 0.62
C VAL A 17 4.36 11.50 1.52
N TRP A 18 5.33 10.78 0.93
CA TRP A 18 6.19 9.90 1.71
C TRP A 18 7.04 10.65 2.74
N LYS A 19 7.54 11.86 2.40
CA LYS A 19 8.31 12.69 3.33
C LYS A 19 7.50 13.06 4.57
N GLU A 20 6.25 13.47 4.40
CA GLU A 20 5.35 13.79 5.53
C GLU A 20 5.11 12.57 6.42
N ILE A 21 4.97 11.38 5.83
CA ILE A 21 4.83 10.12 6.59
C ILE A 21 6.13 9.82 7.35
N ALA A 22 7.29 9.94 6.68
CA ALA A 22 8.59 9.67 7.26
C ALA A 22 8.90 10.60 8.45
N GLU A 23 8.54 11.88 8.38
CA GLU A 23 8.68 12.83 9.48
C GLU A 23 7.84 12.41 10.71
N LYS A 24 6.59 11.99 10.49
CA LYS A 24 5.73 11.47 11.56
C LYS A 24 6.30 10.17 12.17
N LEU A 25 6.90 9.32 11.34
CA LEU A 25 7.58 8.10 11.78
C LEU A 25 8.85 8.38 12.59
N ALA A 26 9.61 9.41 12.20
CA ALA A 26 10.87 9.82 12.84
C ALA A 26 10.67 10.57 14.17
N SER A 27 9.46 11.01 14.49
CA SER A 27 9.18 11.71 15.75
C SER A 27 9.53 10.84 16.99
N PRO A 28 10.01 11.47 18.10
CA PRO A 28 10.68 10.86 19.26
C PRO A 28 9.94 9.68 19.93
N PRO A 29 10.61 8.93 20.84
CA PRO A 29 10.40 7.49 21.02
C PRO A 29 8.93 7.16 21.23
N SER A 30 8.30 6.59 20.20
CA SER A 30 6.94 6.14 20.36
C SER A 30 6.98 4.77 21.05
N PHE A 31 6.44 4.70 22.27
CA PHE A 31 6.10 3.42 22.90
C PHE A 31 5.09 2.62 22.07
N ASN A 32 4.45 3.25 21.08
CA ASN A 32 3.56 2.64 20.12
C ASN A 32 4.26 1.56 19.26
N LYS A 33 3.87 0.30 19.48
CA LYS A 33 4.37 -0.88 18.76
C LYS A 33 4.02 -0.87 17.26
N ALA A 34 2.86 -0.33 16.89
CA ALA A 34 2.43 -0.26 15.49
C ALA A 34 3.29 0.74 14.69
N LYS A 35 3.58 1.92 15.26
CA LYS A 35 4.47 2.91 14.62
C LYS A 35 5.87 2.33 14.37
N ARG A 36 6.43 1.58 15.33
CA ARG A 36 7.71 0.88 15.14
C ARG A 36 7.65 -0.18 14.04
N LYS A 37 6.64 -1.06 14.06
CA LYS A 37 6.46 -2.07 13.00
C LYS A 37 6.38 -1.44 11.61
N LEU A 38 5.63 -0.34 11.47
CA LEU A 38 5.51 0.37 10.20
C LEU A 38 6.84 1.00 9.78
N ALA A 39 7.58 1.63 10.70
CA ALA A 39 8.90 2.16 10.43
C ALA A 39 9.89 1.06 9.98
N ASP A 40 9.94 -0.06 10.69
CA ASP A 40 10.83 -1.18 10.37
C ASP A 40 10.51 -1.81 9.01
N GLN A 41 9.22 -2.08 8.74
CA GLN A 41 8.77 -2.64 7.46
C GLN A 41 9.10 -1.71 6.30
N THR A 42 8.80 -0.43 6.45
CA THR A 42 9.01 0.55 5.37
C THR A 42 10.48 0.89 5.19
N ALA A 43 11.30 0.85 6.23
CA ALA A 43 12.76 0.94 6.10
C ALA A 43 13.35 -0.29 5.39
N TYR A 44 12.84 -1.50 5.68
CA TYR A 44 13.36 -2.74 5.09
C TYR A 44 12.91 -2.96 3.63
N LEU A 45 11.65 -2.66 3.31
CA LEU A 45 11.04 -2.89 2.00
C LEU A 45 10.99 -1.64 1.11
N GLY A 46 11.18 -0.45 1.69
CA GLY A 46 11.09 0.82 0.99
C GLY A 46 12.16 0.96 -0.09
N GLN A 47 11.73 1.27 -1.31
CA GLN A 47 12.63 1.61 -2.41
C GLN A 47 12.13 2.84 -3.18
N THR A 48 13.04 3.70 -3.58
CA THR A 48 12.76 4.83 -4.46
C THR A 48 12.88 4.39 -5.92
N THR A 49 12.01 4.92 -6.77
CA THR A 49 12.04 4.69 -8.22
C THR A 49 11.73 5.99 -8.94
N ARG A 50 11.92 6.00 -10.25
CA ARG A 50 11.53 7.12 -11.11
C ARG A 50 10.57 6.60 -12.18
N VAL A 51 9.68 7.48 -12.61
CA VAL A 51 8.87 7.27 -13.81
C VAL A 51 9.79 7.50 -15.00
N ASP A 52 9.82 6.54 -15.93
CA ASP A 52 10.58 6.72 -17.16
C ASP A 52 9.83 7.62 -18.16
N THR A 53 10.44 7.88 -19.32
CA THR A 53 9.86 8.76 -20.36
C THR A 53 8.57 8.21 -20.98
N GLN A 54 8.25 6.93 -20.77
CA GLN A 54 7.04 6.28 -21.24
C GLN A 54 5.97 6.18 -20.15
N GLY A 55 6.20 6.77 -18.97
CA GLY A 55 5.25 6.70 -17.86
C GLY A 55 5.34 5.41 -17.04
N ARG A 56 6.38 4.58 -17.24
CA ARG A 56 6.50 3.28 -16.57
C ARG A 56 7.26 3.39 -15.25
N ILE A 57 6.93 2.50 -14.33
CA ILE A 57 7.62 2.34 -13.05
C ILE A 57 8.13 0.91 -12.92
N LEU A 58 9.40 0.75 -12.59
CA LEU A 58 9.96 -0.57 -12.28
C LEU A 58 9.66 -0.95 -10.83
N ILE A 59 8.94 -2.06 -10.63
CA ILE A 59 8.72 -2.66 -9.31
C ILE A 59 9.87 -3.65 -9.01
N PRO A 60 10.66 -3.44 -7.94
CA PRO A 60 11.75 -4.32 -7.54
C PRO A 60 11.28 -5.73 -7.20
N ALA A 61 12.11 -6.74 -7.47
CA ALA A 61 11.83 -8.15 -7.20
C ALA A 61 11.40 -8.41 -5.74
N LYS A 62 12.05 -7.74 -4.77
CA LYS A 62 11.74 -7.84 -3.34
C LYS A 62 10.28 -7.49 -2.97
N LEU A 63 9.60 -6.71 -3.81
CA LEU A 63 8.20 -6.34 -3.66
C LEU A 63 7.30 -7.16 -4.59
N ARG A 64 7.76 -7.41 -5.82
CA ARG A 64 7.04 -8.14 -6.86
C ARG A 64 6.82 -9.61 -6.51
N GLU A 65 7.82 -10.27 -5.91
CA GLU A 65 7.79 -11.71 -5.63
C GLU A 65 6.79 -12.07 -4.52
N PRO A 66 6.80 -11.44 -3.33
CA PRO A 66 5.77 -11.71 -2.31
C PRO A 66 4.35 -11.41 -2.81
N ALA A 67 4.19 -10.31 -3.57
CA ALA A 67 2.91 -9.90 -4.14
C ALA A 67 2.43 -10.82 -5.27
N ALA A 68 3.23 -11.81 -5.67
CA ALA A 68 3.00 -12.69 -6.81
C ALA A 68 2.53 -11.91 -8.05
N MET A 69 3.16 -10.77 -8.31
CA MET A 69 2.90 -9.95 -9.49
C MET A 69 3.45 -10.65 -10.74
N ARG A 70 2.68 -11.63 -11.19
CA ARG A 70 2.83 -12.39 -12.43
C ARG A 70 1.54 -12.19 -13.22
N GLY A 71 1.66 -11.89 -14.52
CA GLY A 71 0.49 -11.61 -15.37
C GLY A 71 -0.07 -10.21 -15.13
N GLU A 72 -1.40 -10.11 -15.13
CA GLU A 72 -2.13 -8.85 -15.02
C GLU A 72 -2.05 -8.25 -13.60
N VAL A 73 -2.10 -6.92 -13.56
CA VAL A 73 -2.05 -6.15 -12.33
C VAL A 73 -3.22 -5.18 -12.25
N ALA A 74 -3.80 -5.07 -11.07
CA ALA A 74 -4.78 -4.04 -10.75
C ALA A 74 -4.08 -2.84 -10.10
N VAL A 75 -4.50 -1.62 -10.46
CA VAL A 75 -3.99 -0.38 -9.86
C VAL A 75 -5.14 0.33 -9.17
N LEU A 76 -5.04 0.46 -7.85
CA LEU A 76 -6.04 1.08 -7.01
C LEU A 76 -5.56 2.48 -6.65
N ALA A 77 -6.25 3.48 -7.20
CA ALA A 77 -6.01 4.86 -6.84
C ALA A 77 -6.56 5.12 -5.42
N GLN A 78 -5.68 5.56 -4.54
CA GLN A 78 -6.02 6.08 -3.22
C GLN A 78 -5.70 7.57 -3.20
N VAL A 79 -6.28 8.31 -2.26
CA VAL A 79 -6.14 9.79 -2.20
C VAL A 79 -4.68 10.25 -2.25
N ASN A 80 -3.75 9.50 -1.64
CA ASN A 80 -2.36 9.92 -1.46
C ASN A 80 -1.32 8.93 -2.01
N ARG A 81 -1.75 7.88 -2.70
CA ARG A 81 -0.89 6.81 -3.23
C ARG A 81 -1.64 5.99 -4.25
N ILE A 82 -0.92 5.09 -4.92
CA ILE A 82 -1.54 3.98 -5.62
C ILE A 82 -1.12 2.67 -4.96
N ASP A 83 -2.03 1.70 -4.91
CA ASP A 83 -1.73 0.35 -4.48
C ASP A 83 -1.80 -0.56 -5.71
N VAL A 84 -0.71 -1.27 -5.99
CA VAL A 84 -0.58 -2.19 -7.13
C VAL A 84 -0.72 -3.61 -6.60
N TRP A 85 -1.57 -4.39 -7.26
CA TRP A 85 -1.92 -5.75 -6.88
C TRP A 85 -1.77 -6.70 -8.07
N ASN A 86 -1.57 -7.98 -7.80
CA ASN A 86 -1.94 -9.00 -8.79
C ASN A 86 -3.47 -9.02 -8.90
N ASP A 87 -3.99 -9.00 -10.13
CA ASP A 87 -5.41 -8.82 -10.40
C ASP A 87 -6.28 -9.95 -9.80
N GLU A 88 -5.90 -11.21 -10.04
CA GLU A 88 -6.61 -12.39 -9.55
C GLU A 88 -6.68 -12.41 -8.01
N ARG A 89 -5.55 -12.16 -7.33
CA ARG A 89 -5.50 -12.10 -5.87
C ARG A 89 -6.39 -11.02 -5.28
N LEU A 90 -6.40 -9.84 -5.91
CA LEU A 90 -7.28 -8.76 -5.46
C LEU A 90 -8.74 -9.13 -5.65
N HIS A 91 -9.09 -9.72 -6.80
CA HIS A 91 -10.44 -10.18 -7.08
C HIS A 91 -10.92 -11.20 -6.04
N GLU A 92 -10.09 -12.20 -5.73
CA GLU A 92 -10.37 -13.17 -4.65
C GLU A 92 -10.57 -12.49 -3.30
N GLN A 93 -9.71 -11.53 -2.95
CA GLN A 93 -9.79 -10.83 -1.67
C GLN A 93 -11.06 -9.98 -1.53
N ILE A 94 -11.44 -9.25 -2.59
CA ILE A 94 -12.67 -8.44 -2.60
C ILE A 94 -13.90 -9.34 -2.48
N ASN A 95 -13.92 -10.47 -3.20
CA ASN A 95 -15.04 -11.39 -3.16
C ASN A 95 -15.12 -12.20 -1.85
N ALA A 96 -14.00 -12.40 -1.15
CA ALA A 96 -13.97 -13.12 0.13
C ALA A 96 -14.60 -12.31 1.27
N ALA A 97 -14.71 -10.98 1.14
CA ALA A 97 -15.29 -10.09 2.13
C ALA A 97 -16.17 -9.03 1.43
N PRO A 98 -17.34 -9.44 0.91
CA PRO A 98 -18.25 -8.51 0.23
C PRO A 98 -18.78 -7.47 1.21
N LEU A 99 -19.11 -6.29 0.68
CA LEU A 99 -19.76 -5.23 1.45
C LEU A 99 -21.12 -5.74 1.96
N THR A 100 -21.33 -5.63 3.26
CA THR A 100 -22.57 -6.07 3.92
C THR A 100 -23.49 -4.90 4.21
N ASP A 101 -24.75 -5.20 4.53
CA ASP A 101 -25.70 -4.19 4.99
C ASP A 101 -25.23 -3.51 6.29
N GLU A 102 -24.58 -4.27 7.19
CA GLU A 102 -23.97 -3.72 8.41
C GLU A 102 -22.85 -2.71 8.09
N ASP A 103 -22.02 -3.00 7.09
CA ASP A 103 -20.99 -2.05 6.65
C ASP A 103 -21.61 -0.77 6.09
N LEU A 104 -22.70 -0.88 5.32
CA LEU A 104 -23.42 0.27 4.77
C LEU A 104 -24.06 1.14 5.86
N GLU A 105 -24.64 0.51 6.89
CA GLU A 105 -25.16 1.24 8.06
C GLU A 105 -24.04 1.97 8.80
N ASN A 106 -22.89 1.32 8.99
CA ASN A 106 -21.72 1.94 9.61
C ASN A 106 -21.20 3.14 8.81
N LEU A 107 -21.19 3.05 7.47
CA LEU A 107 -20.80 4.16 6.60
C LEU A 107 -21.75 5.35 6.71
N SER A 108 -23.07 5.09 6.72
CA SER A 108 -24.10 6.12 6.91
C SER A 108 -23.91 6.87 8.24
N ASN A 109 -23.59 6.15 9.32
CA ASN A 109 -23.29 6.74 10.64
C ASN A 109 -22.04 7.64 10.63
N LEU A 110 -21.11 7.40 9.70
CA LEU A 110 -19.92 8.24 9.48
C LEU A 110 -20.18 9.40 8.52
N GLY A 111 -21.40 9.53 7.98
CA GLY A 111 -21.81 10.57 7.03
C GLY A 111 -21.23 10.39 5.63
N ILE A 112 -20.90 9.14 5.26
CA ILE A 112 -20.44 8.75 3.93
C ILE A 112 -21.60 8.16 3.13
#